data_AF-A0AAD7X714-F1
#
_entry.id   AF-A0AAD7X714-F1
#
_cell.length_a   1.000
_cell.length_b   1.000
_cell.length_c   1.000
_cell.angle_alpha   90.00
_cell.angle_beta   90.00
_cell.angle_gamma   90.00
#
_symmetry.space_group_name_H-M   'P 1'
#
loop_
_entity.id
_entity.type
_entity.pdbx_description
1 polymer ?
#
loop_
_entity_poly.entity_id
_entity_poly.type
_entity_poly.pdbx_seq_one_letter_code
_entity_poly.pdbx_strand_id
1 'polypeptide(L)'
;MSIITVLAKVSGRAQTHTEDDEPEFHTTYLDVPILPTAPIQVGSRVRVVYLEPKPRDLGRTRNYRNEPKYVAYTSDIHGTVIGVRAMEEKITEFVLVNENEASRTRYAYMAVPHIEGTTVRLPLWLRVVRWFVLAAVAPPSTRQIPIEPLAAMEWNRM
;
A
#
# COMPACT_ATOMS: atom_id res chain seq x y z
N MET A 1 9.81 7.25 -18.30
CA MET A 1 8.90 7.25 -17.14
C MET A 1 9.50 6.35 -16.06
N SER A 2 9.63 6.83 -14.82
CA SER A 2 10.15 6.00 -13.71
C SER A 2 9.04 5.15 -13.13
N ILE A 3 9.33 3.89 -12.81
CA ILE A 3 8.42 3.01 -12.05
C ILE A 3 8.68 3.26 -10.56
N ILE A 4 7.62 3.45 -9.78
CA ILE A 4 7.68 3.59 -8.32
C ILE A 4 7.61 2.19 -7.70
N THR A 5 8.58 1.83 -6.89
CA THR A 5 8.51 0.58 -6.12
C THR A 5 7.82 0.84 -4.79
N VAL A 6 6.79 0.05 -4.53
CA VAL A 6 5.98 0.13 -3.32
C VAL A 6 6.11 -1.19 -2.57
N LEU A 7 6.54 -1.12 -1.33
CA LEU A 7 6.65 -2.29 -0.46
C LEU A 7 5.42 -2.35 0.42
N ALA A 8 4.66 -3.44 0.31
CA ALA A 8 3.34 -3.51 0.87
C ALA A 8 3.04 -4.84 1.56
N LYS A 9 2.21 -4.79 2.60
CA LYS A 9 1.65 -5.95 3.29
C LYS A 9 0.23 -6.18 2.78
N VAL A 10 -0.17 -7.43 2.60
CA VAL A 10 -1.59 -7.75 2.38
C VAL A 10 -2.37 -7.38 3.63
N SER A 11 -3.40 -6.56 3.45
CA SER A 11 -4.25 -6.10 4.54
C SER A 11 -5.19 -7.21 5.00
N GLY A 12 -5.37 -7.39 6.30
CA GLY A 12 -6.34 -8.35 6.87
C GLY A 12 -7.82 -7.99 6.67
N ARG A 13 -8.16 -7.11 5.70
CA ARG A 13 -9.55 -6.87 5.32
C ARG A 13 -10.07 -8.14 4.63
N ALA A 14 -11.23 -8.61 5.08
CA ALA A 14 -11.95 -9.71 4.44
C ALA A 14 -12.05 -9.41 2.94
N GLN A 15 -11.59 -10.36 2.12
CA GLN A 15 -11.82 -10.30 0.68
C GLN A 15 -13.33 -10.14 0.50
N THR A 16 -13.74 -9.07 -0.17
CA THR A 16 -15.16 -8.84 -0.45
C THR A 16 -15.52 -9.78 -1.59
N HIS A 17 -15.78 -11.04 -1.25
CA HIS A 17 -16.35 -12.02 -2.16
C HIS A 17 -17.76 -11.52 -2.46
N THR A 18 -17.93 -10.93 -3.64
CA THR A 18 -19.28 -10.69 -4.17
C THR A 18 -19.58 -11.96 -4.95
N GLU A 19 -20.44 -12.82 -4.41
CA GLU A 19 -20.98 -13.98 -5.11
C GLU A 19 -21.78 -13.47 -6.32
N ASP A 20 -21.17 -13.47 -7.50
CA ASP A 20 -21.85 -13.57 -8.78
C ASP A 20 -20.87 -14.15 -9.81
N ASP A 21 -21.29 -15.22 -10.48
CA ASP A 21 -20.55 -16.12 -11.39
C ASP A 21 -19.92 -15.41 -12.61
N GLU A 22 -18.77 -14.77 -12.44
CA GLU A 22 -17.88 -14.30 -13.52
C GLU A 22 -16.42 -14.69 -13.19
N PRO A 23 -15.52 -14.86 -14.18
CA PRO A 23 -14.14 -15.28 -13.93
C PRO A 23 -13.49 -14.36 -12.89
N GLU A 24 -13.19 -14.97 -11.75
CA GLU A 24 -13.15 -14.35 -10.42
C GLU A 24 -11.92 -13.44 -10.26
N PHE A 25 -12.01 -12.21 -10.80
CA PHE A 25 -10.98 -11.20 -10.59
C PHE A 25 -11.08 -10.67 -9.16
N HIS A 26 -10.03 -10.91 -8.38
CA HIS A 26 -10.01 -10.49 -6.99
C HIS A 26 -9.44 -9.08 -6.87
N THR A 27 -9.94 -8.35 -5.87
CA THR A 27 -9.38 -7.05 -5.48
C THR A 27 -8.48 -7.24 -4.25
N THR A 28 -7.22 -6.84 -4.37
CA THR A 28 -6.25 -6.99 -3.27
C THR A 28 -6.15 -5.68 -2.48
N TYR A 29 -6.16 -5.78 -1.15
CA TYR A 29 -5.98 -4.64 -0.26
C TYR A 29 -4.58 -4.67 0.33
N LEU A 30 -3.87 -3.54 0.23
CA LEU A 30 -2.46 -3.41 0.54
C LEU A 30 -2.22 -2.26 1.51
N ASP A 31 -1.39 -2.50 2.52
CA ASP A 31 -0.83 -1.48 3.40
C ASP A 31 0.59 -1.17 2.99
N VAL A 32 0.94 0.11 2.90
CA VAL A 32 2.29 0.57 2.52
C VAL A 32 3.01 1.13 3.76
N PRO A 33 3.62 0.26 4.60
CA PRO A 33 4.30 0.68 5.82
C PRO A 33 5.70 1.24 5.56
N ILE A 34 6.31 0.93 4.43
CA ILE A 34 7.64 1.43 4.07
C ILE A 34 7.48 2.54 3.03
N LEU A 35 8.28 3.60 3.17
CA LEU A 35 8.26 4.73 2.25
C LEU A 35 8.47 4.26 0.80
N PRO A 36 7.63 4.71 -0.14
CA PRO A 36 7.84 4.42 -1.56
C PRO A 36 9.08 5.16 -2.07
N THR A 37 9.67 4.67 -3.15
CA THR A 37 10.87 5.29 -3.75
C THR A 37 10.62 6.71 -4.29
N ALA A 38 9.36 7.05 -4.54
CA ALA A 38 8.91 8.39 -4.88
C ALA A 38 7.44 8.57 -4.41
N PRO A 39 6.97 9.82 -4.21
CA PRO A 39 5.59 10.08 -3.84
C PRO A 39 4.62 9.53 -4.88
N ILE A 40 3.61 8.80 -4.43
CA ILE A 40 2.61 8.20 -5.29
C ILE A 40 1.58 9.26 -5.69
N GLN A 41 1.27 9.33 -6.98
CA GLN A 41 0.25 10.20 -7.56
C GLN A 41 -0.59 9.44 -8.60
N VAL A 42 -1.78 9.94 -8.90
CA VAL A 42 -2.58 9.44 -10.03
C VAL A 42 -1.77 9.53 -11.32
N GLY A 43 -1.81 8.47 -12.14
CA GLY A 43 -1.00 8.29 -13.33
C GLY A 43 0.39 7.68 -13.09
N SER A 44 0.79 7.44 -11.83
CA SER A 44 2.08 6.78 -11.54
C SER A 44 2.04 5.32 -11.93
N ARG A 45 3.12 4.84 -12.56
CA ARG A 45 3.38 3.40 -12.69
C ARG A 45 4.01 2.87 -11.41
N VAL A 46 3.39 1.85 -10.83
CA VAL A 46 3.77 1.25 -9.55
C VAL A 46 4.07 -0.23 -9.77
N ARG A 47 5.15 -0.70 -9.16
CA ARG A 47 5.41 -2.13 -8.95
C ARG A 47 5.29 -2.42 -7.46
N VAL A 48 4.47 -3.40 -7.10
CA VAL A 48 4.31 -3.83 -5.72
C VAL A 48 5.35 -4.91 -5.39
N VAL A 49 5.85 -4.89 -4.16
CA VAL A 49 6.66 -5.95 -3.56
C VAL A 49 5.98 -6.33 -2.26
N TYR A 50 5.67 -7.62 -2.09
CA TYR A 50 5.04 -8.09 -0.87
C TYR A 50 6.04 -8.14 0.29
N LEU A 51 5.59 -7.72 1.47
CA LEU A 51 6.31 -7.83 2.73
C LEU A 51 5.62 -8.87 3.60
N GLU A 52 6.33 -9.94 3.94
CA GLU A 52 5.89 -10.92 4.92
C GLU A 52 6.67 -10.76 6.22
N PRO A 53 6.02 -10.77 7.39
CA PRO A 53 6.72 -10.72 8.67
C PRO A 53 7.63 -11.94 8.83
N LYS A 54 8.91 -11.72 9.13
CA LYS A 54 9.82 -12.81 9.52
C LYS A 54 9.41 -13.28 10.93
N PRO A 55 9.22 -14.60 11.17
CA PRO A 55 8.96 -15.10 12.50
C PRO A 55 10.09 -14.65 13.42
N ARG A 56 9.75 -14.12 14.60
CA ARG A 56 10.75 -13.72 15.58
C ARG A 56 11.52 -14.95 15.99
N ASP A 57 12.84 -14.87 15.94
CA ASP A 57 13.72 -15.87 16.53
C ASP A 57 13.50 -15.85 18.04
N LEU A 58 12.65 -16.74 18.57
CA LEU A 58 12.31 -16.81 20.00
C LEU A 58 13.50 -17.24 20.87
N GLY A 59 14.66 -17.50 20.27
CA GLY A 59 15.75 -18.26 20.90
C GLY A 59 17.00 -17.50 21.33
N ARG A 60 17.38 -16.36 20.75
CA ARG A 60 18.67 -15.72 21.10
C ARG A 60 18.62 -14.20 21.02
N THR A 61 19.28 -13.57 21.99
CA THR A 61 19.56 -12.12 22.15
C THR A 61 18.38 -11.21 22.54
N ARG A 62 18.26 -10.99 23.86
CA ARG A 62 17.37 -10.03 24.55
C ARG A 62 17.67 -8.54 24.27
N ASN A 63 18.56 -8.20 23.34
CA ASN A 63 19.16 -6.85 23.25
C ASN A 63 19.12 -6.17 21.87
N TYR A 64 18.25 -6.58 20.94
CA TYR A 64 18.04 -5.81 19.70
C TYR A 64 16.63 -5.22 19.71
N ARG A 65 16.56 -3.91 19.41
CA ARG A 65 15.36 -3.12 19.11
C ARG A 65 14.23 -4.02 18.57
N ASN A 66 13.03 -3.92 19.16
CA ASN A 66 11.79 -4.58 18.73
C ASN A 66 11.30 -4.10 17.35
N GLU A 67 12.20 -3.81 16.42
CA GLU A 67 11.87 -3.43 15.05
C GLU A 67 11.37 -4.67 14.32
N PRO A 68 10.19 -4.61 13.69
CA PRO A 68 9.70 -5.74 12.92
C PRO A 68 10.65 -6.02 11.76
N LYS A 69 10.83 -7.30 11.42
CA LYS A 69 11.64 -7.71 10.27
C LYS A 69 10.76 -8.30 9.19
N TYR A 70 11.05 -8.00 7.93
CA TYR A 70 10.30 -8.45 6.78
C TYR A 70 11.17 -9.22 5.81
N VAL A 71 10.57 -10.23 5.19
CA VAL A 71 11.07 -10.83 3.97
C VAL A 71 10.26 -10.27 2.81
N ALA A 72 10.95 -9.89 1.75
CA ALA A 72 10.32 -9.31 0.59
C ALA A 72 10.27 -10.27 -0.59
N TYR A 73 9.13 -10.26 -1.28
CA TYR A 73 8.88 -11.11 -2.44
C TYR A 73 8.30 -10.29 -3.59
N THR A 74 8.73 -10.62 -4.80
CA THR A 74 8.15 -10.04 -6.02
C THR A 74 6.68 -10.41 -6.09
N SER A 75 5.79 -9.42 -6.24
CA SER A 75 4.38 -9.69 -6.50
C SER A 75 4.11 -9.73 -8.01
N ASP A 76 2.96 -10.29 -8.36
CA ASP A 76 2.37 -10.24 -9.70
C ASP A 76 1.61 -8.93 -9.98
N ILE A 77 1.61 -7.98 -9.03
CA ILE A 77 0.89 -6.70 -9.12
C ILE A 77 1.83 -5.59 -9.58
N HIS A 78 1.59 -5.11 -10.79
CA HIS A 78 2.23 -3.91 -11.32
C HIS A 78 1.29 -3.20 -12.30
N GLY A 79 1.30 -1.88 -12.31
CA GLY A 79 0.47 -1.14 -13.25
C GLY A 79 0.33 0.33 -12.91
N THR A 80 -0.81 0.93 -13.25
CA THR A 80 -1.00 2.39 -13.16
C THR A 80 -1.99 2.78 -12.08
N VAL A 81 -1.65 3.79 -11.28
CA VAL A 81 -2.58 4.37 -10.31
C VAL A 81 -3.64 5.18 -11.06
N ILE A 82 -4.89 4.73 -11.03
CA ILE A 82 -5.99 5.33 -11.79
C ILE A 82 -6.80 6.34 -10.99
N GLY A 83 -6.68 6.35 -9.66
CA GLY A 83 -7.45 7.26 -8.82
C GLY A 83 -7.17 7.14 -7.33
N VAL A 84 -7.92 7.93 -6.57
CA VAL A 84 -7.96 7.90 -5.10
C VAL A 84 -9.35 7.41 -4.69
N ARG A 85 -9.41 6.32 -3.91
CA ARG A 85 -10.66 5.74 -3.41
C ARG A 85 -11.14 6.44 -2.14
N ALA A 86 -10.23 6.68 -1.21
CA ALA A 86 -10.55 7.26 0.09
C ALA A 86 -9.44 8.17 0.60
N MET A 87 -9.85 9.17 1.39
CA MET A 87 -8.97 10.14 2.03
C MET A 87 -9.35 10.26 3.50
N GLU A 88 -8.53 9.67 4.37
CA GLU A 88 -8.60 9.86 5.82
C GLU A 88 -7.56 10.87 6.27
N GLU A 89 -7.64 11.35 7.50
CA GLU A 89 -6.70 12.34 8.06
C GLU A 89 -5.22 11.92 7.85
N LYS A 90 -4.90 10.65 8.11
CA LYS A 90 -3.52 10.13 8.08
C LYS A 90 -3.24 9.16 6.93
N ILE A 91 -4.24 8.82 6.11
CA ILE A 91 -4.11 7.78 5.08
C ILE A 91 -4.75 8.27 3.77
N THR A 92 -4.11 7.94 2.65
CA THR A 92 -4.69 8.04 1.31
C THR A 92 -4.75 6.65 0.70
N GLU A 93 -5.93 6.25 0.22
CA GLU A 93 -6.13 4.96 -0.45
C GLU A 93 -6.15 5.16 -1.96
N PHE A 94 -5.15 4.64 -2.66
CA PHE A 94 -5.05 4.67 -4.12
C PHE A 94 -5.66 3.43 -4.76
N VAL A 95 -6.18 3.60 -5.97
CA VAL A 95 -6.59 2.50 -6.84
C VAL A 95 -5.52 2.26 -7.90
N LEU A 96 -4.93 1.07 -7.90
CA LEU A 96 -4.01 0.57 -8.90
C LEU A 96 -4.76 -0.39 -9.82
N VAL A 97 -4.73 -0.14 -11.13
CA VAL A 97 -5.11 -1.16 -12.11
C VAL A 97 -3.90 -2.05 -12.35
N ASN A 98 -4.06 -3.36 -12.21
CA ASN A 98 -2.99 -4.30 -12.51
C ASN A 98 -2.90 -4.48 -14.03
N GLU A 99 -1.72 -4.27 -14.57
CA GLU A 99 -1.40 -4.45 -16.00
C GLU A 99 -0.92 -5.88 -16.29
N ASN A 100 -0.77 -6.73 -15.27
CA ASN A 100 -0.46 -8.14 -15.44
C ASN A 100 -1.72 -8.96 -15.78
N GLU A 101 -1.91 -9.29 -17.05
CA GLU A 101 -3.06 -10.09 -17.51
C GLU A 101 -3.06 -11.53 -16.96
N ALA A 102 -1.91 -12.06 -16.56
CA ALA A 102 -1.80 -13.40 -15.98
C ALA A 102 -2.15 -13.44 -14.48
N SER A 103 -2.29 -12.28 -13.85
CA SER A 103 -2.62 -12.17 -12.42
C SER A 103 -4.13 -12.30 -12.20
N ARG A 104 -4.52 -12.96 -11.10
CA ARG A 104 -5.93 -13.01 -10.64
C ARG A 104 -6.39 -11.69 -10.01
N THR A 105 -5.45 -10.82 -9.63
CA THR A 105 -5.74 -9.48 -9.13
C THR A 105 -5.89 -8.49 -10.27
N ARG A 106 -7.08 -7.91 -10.44
CA ARG A 106 -7.35 -6.85 -11.44
C ARG A 106 -7.13 -5.45 -10.88
N TYR A 107 -7.51 -5.25 -9.62
CA TYR A 107 -7.32 -3.99 -8.91
C TYR A 107 -6.63 -4.22 -7.58
N ALA A 108 -5.74 -3.30 -7.22
CA ALA A 108 -5.15 -3.26 -5.89
C ALA A 108 -5.45 -1.91 -5.23
N TYR A 109 -5.96 -1.95 -4.00
CA TYR A 109 -6.17 -0.77 -3.18
C TYR A 109 -5.00 -0.60 -2.23
N MET A 110 -4.24 0.47 -2.41
CA MET A 110 -3.05 0.76 -1.61
C MET A 110 -3.35 1.86 -0.60
N ALA A 111 -3.41 1.48 0.67
CA ALA A 111 -3.47 2.42 1.77
C ALA A 111 -2.06 2.91 2.13
N VAL A 112 -1.84 4.21 1.97
CA VAL A 112 -0.53 4.84 2.14
C VAL A 112 -0.64 5.90 3.23
N PRO A 113 0.28 5.94 4.22
CA PRO A 113 0.38 7.06 5.16
C PRO A 113 0.46 8.38 4.39
N HIS A 114 -0.41 9.34 4.70
CA HIS A 114 -0.48 10.60 3.97
C HIS A 114 0.60 11.56 4.48
N ILE A 115 1.70 11.67 3.75
CA ILE A 115 2.74 12.67 3.92
C ILE A 115 2.96 13.31 2.56
N GLU A 116 2.34 14.48 2.35
CA GLU A 116 2.39 15.20 1.08
C GLU A 116 3.84 15.54 0.70
N GLY A 117 4.22 15.20 -0.53
CA GLY A 117 5.58 15.37 -1.04
C GLY A 117 6.56 14.24 -0.70
N THR A 118 6.20 13.31 0.18
CA THR A 118 7.06 12.18 0.60
C THR A 118 6.48 10.84 0.16
N THR A 119 5.27 10.52 0.61
CA THR A 119 4.58 9.26 0.28
C THR A 119 3.51 9.47 -0.78
N VAL A 120 2.92 10.65 -0.80
CA VAL A 120 1.76 11.01 -1.61
C VAL A 120 2.01 12.34 -2.30
N ARG A 121 1.56 12.48 -3.54
CA ARG A 121 1.50 13.77 -4.22
C ARG A 121 0.12 13.95 -4.86
N LEU A 122 -0.71 14.77 -4.24
CA LEU A 122 -2.04 15.09 -4.78
C LEU A 122 -1.96 16.30 -5.73
N PRO A 123 -2.67 16.27 -6.87
CA PRO A 123 -2.87 17.48 -7.67
C PRO A 123 -3.66 18.51 -6.87
N LEU A 124 -3.51 19.79 -7.24
CA LEU A 124 -4.03 20.93 -6.47
C LEU A 124 -5.54 20.79 -6.16
N TRP A 125 -6.34 20.39 -7.16
CA TRP A 125 -7.78 20.22 -6.98
C TRP A 125 -8.13 19.12 -5.98
N LEU A 126 -7.39 18.00 -5.95
CA LEU A 126 -7.60 16.94 -4.96
C LEU A 126 -7.19 17.37 -3.55
N ARG A 127 -6.21 18.27 -3.41
CA ARG A 127 -5.87 18.87 -2.10
C ARG A 127 -7.01 19.73 -1.58
N VAL A 128 -7.67 20.51 -2.45
CA VAL A 128 -8.85 21.30 -2.10
C VAL A 128 -10.00 20.39 -1.68
N VAL A 129 -10.31 19.36 -2.46
CA VAL A 129 -11.34 18.36 -2.11
C VAL A 129 -11.04 17.70 -0.77
N ARG A 130 -9.80 17.28 -0.53
CA ARG A 130 -9.36 16.69 0.74
C ARG A 130 -9.64 17.62 1.91
N TRP A 131 -9.31 18.90 1.78
CA TRP A 131 -9.55 19.89 2.83
C TRP A 131 -11.04 20.01 3.17
N PHE A 132 -11.90 20.11 2.15
CA PHE A 132 -13.35 20.15 2.36
C PHE A 132 -13.90 18.87 3.01
N VAL A 133 -13.47 17.69 2.55
CA VAL A 133 -13.93 16.40 3.09
C VAL A 133 -13.51 16.22 4.54
N LEU A 134 -12.25 16.54 4.88
CA LEU A 134 -11.76 16.46 6.24
C LEU A 134 -12.44 17.48 7.17
N ALA A 135 -12.74 18.69 6.68
CA ALA A 135 -13.45 19.70 7.46
C ALA A 135 -14.93 19.34 7.69
N ALA A 136 -15.60 18.74 6.72
CA ALA A 136 -17.04 18.45 6.79
C ALA A 136 -17.38 17.17 7.54
N VAL A 137 -16.56 16.12 7.38
CA VAL A 137 -16.88 14.77 7.89
C VAL A 137 -15.93 14.33 9.00
N ALA A 138 -14.75 14.95 9.09
CA ALA A 138 -13.67 14.60 10.02
C ALA A 138 -13.60 13.07 10.29
N PRO A 139 -13.55 12.22 9.24
CA PRO A 139 -13.59 10.78 9.45
C PRO A 139 -12.39 10.42 10.34
N PRO A 140 -12.61 9.88 11.56
CA PRO A 140 -11.51 9.54 12.44
C PRO A 140 -10.58 8.59 11.70
N SER A 141 -9.28 8.68 11.95
CA SER A 141 -8.29 7.74 11.41
C SER A 141 -8.60 6.35 11.98
N THR A 142 -9.50 5.62 11.33
CA THR A 142 -9.94 4.27 11.76
C THR A 142 -8.82 3.26 11.58
N ARG A 143 -7.88 3.59 10.69
CA ARG A 143 -6.71 2.79 10.38
C ARG A 143 -5.44 3.56 10.72
N GLN A 144 -4.44 2.85 11.25
CA GLN A 144 -3.09 3.36 11.46
C GLN A 144 -2.11 2.41 10.78
N ILE A 145 -1.31 2.95 9.87
CA ILE A 145 -0.21 2.24 9.22
C ILE A 145 1.06 2.94 9.69
N PRO A 146 1.82 2.36 10.64
CA PRO A 146 3.06 2.97 11.09
C PRO A 146 4.08 2.96 9.96
N ILE A 147 4.82 4.06 9.81
CA ILE A 147 5.96 4.11 8.89
C ILE A 147 7.13 3.40 9.54
N GLU A 148 7.61 2.36 8.87
CA GLU A 148 8.71 1.50 9.33
C GLU A 148 9.99 1.81 8.54
N PRO A 149 11.17 1.83 9.20
CA PRO A 149 12.44 2.11 8.54
C PRO A 149 12.89 0.95 7.61
N LEU A 150 13.58 1.28 6.52
CA LEU A 150 14.09 0.32 5.53
C LEU A 150 15.03 -0.76 6.11
N ALA A 151 15.68 -0.49 7.25
CA ALA A 151 16.57 -1.44 7.94
C ALA A 151 15.86 -2.72 8.40
N ALA A 152 14.52 -2.75 8.36
CA ALA A 152 13.69 -3.90 8.70
C ALA A 152 13.65 -5.01 7.65
N MET A 153 14.18 -4.83 6.44
CA MET A 153 13.87 -5.71 5.29
C MET A 153 15.06 -6.58 4.86
N GLU A 154 14.80 -7.87 4.62
CA GLU A 154 15.71 -8.83 3.97
C GLU A 154 15.13 -9.21 2.60
N TRP A 155 15.91 -9.02 1.53
CA TRP A 155 15.51 -9.42 0.18
C TRP A 155 15.71 -10.92 -0.01
N ASN A 156 14.65 -11.66 -0.32
CA ASN A 156 14.79 -13.06 -0.72
C ASN A 156 14.98 -13.13 -2.23
N ARG A 157 16.17 -13.54 -2.68
CA ARG A 157 16.40 -13.89 -4.09
C ARG A 157 16.07 -15.36 -4.25
N MET A 158 14.83 -15.65 -4.65
CA MET A 158 14.50 -16.96 -5.25
C MET A 158 14.92 -16.97 -6.72
#